data_AF-A0A1B7NZR7-F1
#
_entry.id   AF-A0A1B7NZR7-F1
#
_cell.length_a   1.000
_cell.length_b   1.000
_cell.length_c   1.000
_cell.angle_alpha   90.00
_cell.angle_beta   90.00
_cell.angle_gamma   90.00
#
_symmetry.space_group_name_H-M   'P 1'
#
loop_
_entity.id
_entity.type
_entity.pdbx_description
1 polymer ?
#
loop_
_entity_poly.entity_id
_entity_poly.type
_entity_poly.pdbx_seq_one_letter_code
_entity_poly.pdbx_strand_id
1 'polypeptide(L)'
;MSSDNGTADRPCYTTHLWSQKYSDMTISCSTDQYHVHRVVVCNQSPFFAAALDKQFKEATAAEVVLEEDDPELVRLMIAHFYGAKDPAEIDVMRTEHSEEEPSAETKKEEPVLLSATEPSHKALINARLYAMGDKYGIESLKTLSQTEFDNWATNVDATEYIDDFPAIIDEVYRSTPDNDRGLRDILVPLIVDNAEVALKSQGLCDVLLLFPELQMEILRRVVKSRADLLNRLITTTKTGKKEGAEYKKYVERVDSTMTELETAFLELGKKAVGLSMAVRKGSKRESSYLWNMMGRYLV
;
A
#
# COMPACT_ATOMS: atom_id res chain seq x y z
N MET A 1 24.79 -13.15 -8.00
CA MET A 1 25.28 -13.17 -6.61
C MET A 1 24.05 -13.17 -5.72
N SER A 2 23.54 -14.37 -5.46
CA SER A 2 22.37 -14.61 -4.63
C SER A 2 22.75 -14.30 -3.20
N SER A 3 22.01 -13.40 -2.57
CA SER A 3 22.15 -13.13 -1.14
C SER A 3 21.23 -14.10 -0.41
N ASP A 4 21.79 -15.22 0.03
CA ASP A 4 21.19 -16.06 1.07
C ASP A 4 20.99 -15.19 2.31
N ASN A 5 19.74 -14.82 2.58
CA ASN A 5 19.37 -14.21 3.84
C ASN A 5 18.97 -15.35 4.78
N GLY A 6 19.74 -15.50 5.85
CA GLY A 6 19.79 -16.72 6.66
C GLY A 6 18.44 -17.17 7.19
N THR A 7 18.09 -18.41 6.86
CA THR A 7 17.19 -19.22 7.68
C THR A 7 17.88 -19.48 9.02
N ALA A 8 17.61 -18.64 10.01
CA ALA A 8 17.91 -18.98 11.39
C ALA A 8 17.17 -20.28 11.72
N ASP A 9 17.95 -21.34 11.92
CA ASP A 9 17.46 -22.66 12.31
C ASP A 9 16.63 -22.51 13.59
N ARG A 10 15.36 -22.93 13.54
CA ARG A 10 14.43 -22.73 14.66
C ARG A 10 14.89 -23.57 15.84
N PRO A 11 14.99 -23.01 17.06
CA PRO A 11 15.47 -23.78 18.20
C PRO A 11 14.49 -24.93 18.53
N CYS A 12 15.03 -26.11 18.81
CA CYS A 12 14.31 -27.38 18.92
C CYS A 12 13.16 -27.44 19.95
N TYR A 13 13.10 -26.50 20.89
CA TYR A 13 12.05 -26.46 21.91
C TYR A 13 10.67 -26.05 21.39
N THR A 14 10.56 -25.51 20.17
CA THR A 14 9.26 -25.14 19.58
C THR A 14 8.35 -26.35 19.38
N THR A 15 8.93 -27.54 19.19
CA THR A 15 8.19 -28.81 19.08
C THR A 15 7.41 -29.17 20.35
N HIS A 16 7.83 -28.70 21.53
CA HIS A 16 7.11 -28.93 22.79
C HIS A 16 6.02 -27.89 23.05
N LEU A 17 6.08 -26.73 22.39
CA LEU A 17 5.11 -25.66 22.58
C LEU A 17 3.73 -26.01 22.01
N TRP A 18 3.69 -26.90 21.02
CA TRP A 18 2.45 -27.40 20.40
C TRP A 18 1.98 -28.75 20.95
N SER A 19 2.78 -29.44 21.78
CA SER A 19 2.48 -30.81 22.21
C SER A 19 1.78 -30.89 23.58
N GLN A 20 1.14 -29.81 24.03
CA GLN A 20 0.49 -29.62 25.35
C GLN A 20 1.40 -29.81 26.59
N LYS A 21 2.65 -30.19 26.39
CA LYS A 21 3.56 -30.62 27.45
C LYS A 21 4.00 -29.42 28.26
N TYR A 22 3.77 -29.46 29.58
CA TYR A 22 4.01 -28.35 30.52
C TYR A 22 3.04 -27.17 30.38
N SER A 23 1.93 -27.35 29.67
CA SER A 23 0.82 -26.40 29.72
C SER A 23 0.31 -26.23 31.15
N ASP A 24 -0.01 -24.99 31.50
CA ASP A 24 -0.45 -24.57 32.83
C ASP A 24 -1.66 -23.63 32.77
N MET A 25 -2.27 -23.50 31.58
CA MET A 25 -3.62 -22.96 31.40
C MET A 25 -4.32 -23.58 30.17
N THR A 26 -5.64 -23.44 30.13
CA THR A 26 -6.48 -23.80 28.99
C THR A 26 -7.19 -22.56 28.45
N ILE A 27 -7.21 -22.38 27.13
CA ILE A 27 -8.11 -21.46 26.44
C ILE A 27 -9.17 -22.32 25.75
N SER A 28 -10.45 -22.06 26.02
CA SER A 28 -11.56 -22.78 25.39
C SER A 28 -12.35 -21.83 24.49
N CYS A 29 -12.68 -22.27 23.28
CA CYS A 29 -13.50 -21.53 22.33
C CYS A 29 -14.45 -22.52 21.65
N SER A 30 -15.74 -22.38 21.93
CA SER A 30 -16.75 -23.36 21.51
C SER A 30 -16.35 -24.80 21.91
N THR A 31 -16.16 -25.71 20.95
CA THR A 31 -15.74 -27.10 21.18
C THR A 31 -14.23 -27.30 21.27
N ASP A 32 -13.45 -26.29 20.92
CA ASP A 32 -11.99 -26.39 20.81
C ASP A 32 -11.34 -25.95 22.12
N GLN A 33 -10.47 -26.81 22.66
CA GLN A 33 -9.68 -26.56 23.86
C GLN A 33 -8.19 -26.56 23.52
N TYR A 34 -7.52 -25.49 23.95
CA TYR A 34 -6.12 -25.24 23.69
C TYR A 34 -5.35 -25.25 25.00
N HIS A 35 -4.50 -26.27 25.19
CA HIS A 35 -3.59 -26.34 26.33
C HIS A 35 -2.35 -25.50 26.06
N VAL A 36 -2.23 -24.38 26.75
CA VAL A 36 -1.21 -23.36 26.48
C VAL A 36 -0.40 -23.00 27.72
N HIS A 37 0.67 -22.23 27.50
CA HIS A 37 1.62 -21.86 28.53
C HIS A 37 1.39 -20.41 28.95
N ARG A 38 1.10 -20.17 30.22
CA ARG A 38 0.88 -18.84 30.80
C ARG A 38 2.05 -17.91 30.53
N VAL A 39 3.28 -18.41 30.63
CA VAL A 39 4.49 -17.61 30.37
C VAL A 39 4.57 -17.13 28.91
N VAL A 40 3.94 -17.81 27.96
CA VAL A 40 3.91 -17.39 26.55
C VAL A 40 2.76 -16.42 26.33
N VAL A 41 1.56 -16.77 26.79
CA VAL A 41 0.32 -16.01 26.55
C VAL A 41 0.28 -14.71 27.35
N CYS A 42 0.51 -14.75 28.67
CA CYS A 42 0.40 -13.58 29.55
C CYS A 42 1.48 -12.52 29.26
N ASN A 43 2.65 -12.91 28.75
CA ASN A 43 3.69 -11.95 28.36
C ASN A 43 3.33 -11.17 27.10
N GLN A 44 2.42 -11.69 26.28
CA GLN A 44 2.02 -11.09 25.00
C GLN A 44 0.67 -10.38 25.07
N SER A 45 -0.13 -10.65 26.11
CA SER A 45 -1.47 -10.10 26.28
C SER A 45 -1.69 -9.64 27.73
N PRO A 46 -1.87 -8.33 27.94
CA PRO A 46 -2.30 -7.79 29.23
C PRO A 46 -3.66 -8.34 29.69
N PHE A 47 -4.56 -8.64 28.75
CA PHE A 47 -5.86 -9.25 29.05
C PHE A 47 -5.68 -10.62 29.72
N PHE A 48 -4.94 -11.53 29.08
CA PHE A 48 -4.72 -12.87 29.64
C PHE A 48 -3.89 -12.81 30.93
N ALA A 49 -2.93 -11.88 31.03
CA ALA A 49 -2.19 -11.64 32.26
C ALA A 49 -3.11 -11.22 33.41
N ALA A 50 -4.04 -10.29 33.17
CA ALA A 50 -4.99 -9.82 34.17
C ALA A 50 -6.03 -10.88 34.54
N ALA A 51 -6.56 -11.62 33.55
CA ALA A 51 -7.52 -12.70 33.77
C ALA A 51 -6.95 -13.80 34.68
N LEU A 52 -5.65 -14.07 34.57
CA LEU A 52 -4.95 -15.09 35.35
C LEU A 52 -4.23 -14.56 36.59
N ASP A 53 -4.42 -13.29 36.95
CA ASP A 53 -3.91 -12.74 38.21
C ASP A 53 -4.93 -12.97 39.36
N LYS A 54 -4.43 -12.97 40.60
CA LYS A 54 -4.95 -13.65 41.81
C LYS A 54 -6.33 -13.19 42.36
N GLN A 55 -7.23 -12.67 41.54
CA GLN A 55 -8.53 -12.13 41.97
C GLN A 55 -9.73 -12.60 41.14
N PHE A 56 -9.53 -13.40 40.09
CA PHE A 56 -10.60 -13.86 39.19
C PHE A 56 -10.80 -15.39 39.25
N LYS A 57 -11.97 -15.86 38.79
CA LYS A 57 -12.31 -17.31 38.80
C LYS A 57 -11.38 -18.08 37.86
N GLU A 58 -11.02 -17.44 36.77
CA GLU A 58 -10.12 -17.83 35.70
C GLU A 58 -8.72 -18.13 36.25
N ALA A 59 -8.21 -17.32 37.17
CA ALA A 59 -6.93 -17.55 37.82
C ALA A 59 -6.92 -18.81 38.71
N THR A 60 -8.07 -19.18 39.27
CA THR A 60 -8.21 -20.39 40.11
C THR A 60 -8.45 -21.63 39.26
N ALA A 61 -9.23 -21.51 38.19
CA ALA A 61 -9.51 -22.59 37.24
C ALA A 61 -8.35 -22.84 36.25
N ALA A 62 -7.44 -21.87 36.09
CA ALA A 62 -6.46 -21.82 35.02
C ALA A 62 -7.09 -21.99 33.63
N GLU A 63 -8.30 -21.47 33.45
CA GLU A 63 -9.10 -21.58 32.23
C GLU A 63 -9.66 -20.22 31.84
N VAL A 64 -9.58 -19.90 30.54
CA VAL A 64 -10.18 -18.70 29.95
C VAL A 64 -11.10 -19.13 28.80
N VAL A 65 -12.39 -18.78 28.92
CA VAL A 65 -13.44 -19.17 27.99
C VAL A 65 -13.75 -18.01 27.03
N LEU A 66 -13.62 -18.24 25.72
CA LEU A 66 -13.82 -17.28 24.63
C LEU A 66 -15.02 -17.69 23.76
N GLU A 67 -16.21 -17.78 24.36
CA GLU A 67 -17.44 -18.27 23.69
C GLU A 67 -18.00 -17.33 22.61
N GLU A 68 -17.69 -16.03 22.69
CA GLU A 68 -18.20 -15.02 21.74
C GLU A 68 -17.28 -14.83 20.51
N ASP A 69 -16.13 -15.48 20.48
CA ASP A 69 -15.14 -15.32 19.41
C ASP A 69 -15.22 -16.44 18.36
N ASP A 70 -14.77 -16.10 17.16
CA ASP A 70 -14.66 -17.05 16.06
C ASP A 70 -13.54 -18.08 16.35
N PRO A 71 -13.83 -19.40 16.34
CA PRO A 71 -12.84 -20.44 16.61
C PRO A 71 -11.63 -20.39 15.67
N GLU A 72 -11.81 -20.00 14.41
CA GLU A 72 -10.72 -19.86 13.44
C GLU A 72 -9.77 -18.74 13.83
N LEU A 73 -10.31 -17.59 14.25
CA LEU A 73 -9.51 -16.45 14.71
C LEU A 73 -8.78 -16.76 16.01
N VAL A 74 -9.42 -17.45 16.95
CA VAL A 74 -8.77 -17.87 18.20
C VAL A 74 -7.60 -18.80 17.91
N ARG A 75 -7.76 -19.74 16.96
CA ARG A 75 -6.68 -20.62 16.52
C ARG A 75 -5.51 -19.85 15.91
N LEU A 76 -5.80 -18.86 15.07
CA LEU A 76 -4.79 -17.97 14.47
C LEU A 76 -4.07 -17.11 15.53
N MET A 77 -4.80 -16.58 16.51
CA MET A 77 -4.25 -15.84 17.65
C MET A 77 -3.30 -16.73 18.48
N ILE A 78 -3.68 -17.98 18.74
CA ILE A 78 -2.83 -18.94 19.47
C ILE A 78 -1.59 -19.30 18.65
N ALA A 79 -1.75 -19.53 17.35
CA ALA A 79 -0.63 -19.77 16.44
C ALA A 79 0.36 -18.60 16.46
N HIS A 80 -0.13 -17.36 16.50
CA HIS A 80 0.68 -16.15 16.64
C HIS A 80 1.48 -16.13 17.94
N PHE A 81 0.88 -16.45 19.09
CA PHE A 81 1.60 -16.50 20.38
C PHE A 81 2.82 -17.43 20.36
N TYR A 82 2.76 -18.51 19.58
CA TYR A 82 3.84 -19.48 19.46
C TYR A 82 4.73 -19.28 18.22
N GLY A 83 4.45 -18.28 17.38
CA GLY A 83 5.16 -18.07 16.12
C GLY A 83 5.05 -19.25 15.15
N ALA A 84 3.95 -20.00 15.22
CA ALA A 84 3.67 -21.11 14.31
C ALA A 84 3.47 -20.56 12.88
N LYS A 85 4.00 -21.29 11.88
CA LYS A 85 3.87 -20.90 10.47
C LYS A 85 2.55 -21.37 9.90
N ASP A 86 2.17 -22.57 10.28
CA ASP A 86 0.90 -23.17 9.92
C ASP A 86 0.08 -23.33 11.21
N PRO A 87 -1.08 -22.67 11.30
CA PRO A 87 -1.95 -22.85 12.46
C PRO A 87 -2.34 -24.32 12.65
N ALA A 88 -2.32 -25.18 11.61
CA ALA A 88 -2.58 -26.63 11.70
C ALA A 88 -1.61 -27.38 12.62
N GLU A 89 -0.45 -26.80 12.93
CA GLU A 89 0.52 -27.35 13.88
C GLU A 89 0.04 -27.23 15.34
N ILE A 90 -0.94 -26.36 15.64
CA ILE A 90 -1.48 -26.19 16.99
C ILE A 90 -2.37 -27.39 17.35
N ASP A 91 -2.02 -28.06 18.44
CA ASP A 91 -2.83 -29.16 18.98
C ASP A 91 -4.10 -28.63 19.63
N VAL A 92 -5.23 -29.26 19.28
CA VAL A 92 -6.58 -28.85 19.69
C VAL A 92 -7.30 -30.09 20.23
N MET A 93 -7.64 -30.05 21.52
CA MET A 93 -8.54 -31.04 22.08
C MET A 93 -9.98 -30.65 21.76
N ARG A 94 -10.72 -31.54 21.09
CA ARG A 94 -12.15 -31.36 20.87
C ARG A 94 -12.92 -32.12 21.92
N THR A 95 -13.75 -31.43 22.69
CA THR A 95 -14.70 -32.11 23.57
C THR A 95 -15.86 -32.65 22.73
N GLU A 96 -15.76 -33.92 22.35
CA GLU A 96 -16.89 -34.67 21.82
C GLU A 96 -17.94 -34.78 22.92
N HIS A 97 -19.06 -34.06 22.81
CA HIS A 97 -20.28 -34.52 23.44
C HIS A 97 -20.66 -35.82 22.74
N SER A 98 -20.75 -36.89 23.53
CA SER A 98 -21.06 -38.25 23.09
C SER A 98 -22.29 -38.27 22.19
N GLU A 99 -22.06 -38.38 20.88
CA GLU A 99 -23.05 -38.84 19.93
C GLU A 99 -22.50 -40.12 19.31
N GLU A 100 -23.23 -41.21 19.57
CA GLU A 100 -23.01 -42.50 18.95
C GLU A 100 -23.05 -42.33 17.42
N GLU A 101 -21.95 -42.70 16.74
CA GLU A 101 -21.95 -42.92 15.29
C GLU A 101 -23.13 -43.81 14.88
N PRO A 102 -23.84 -43.43 13.80
CA PRO A 102 -23.54 -44.13 12.57
C PRO A 102 -23.49 -43.21 11.34
N SER A 103 -22.36 -43.24 10.65
CA SER A 103 -22.23 -43.39 9.19
C SER A 103 -23.31 -42.74 8.31
N ALA A 104 -23.00 -41.58 7.74
CA ALA A 104 -23.26 -41.26 6.33
C ALA A 104 -22.74 -39.85 6.03
N GLU A 105 -22.02 -39.74 4.91
CA GLU A 105 -21.65 -38.53 4.18
C GLU A 105 -22.60 -37.35 4.43
N THR A 106 -22.25 -36.48 5.38
CA THR A 106 -22.90 -35.18 5.55
C THR A 106 -21.83 -34.14 5.34
N LYS A 107 -21.85 -33.51 4.16
CA LYS A 107 -21.10 -32.30 3.85
C LYS A 107 -21.33 -31.33 5.01
N LYS A 108 -20.25 -30.95 5.69
CA LYS A 108 -20.31 -29.88 6.69
C LYS A 108 -20.87 -28.64 6.00
N GLU A 109 -22.07 -28.24 6.40
CA GLU A 109 -22.67 -26.97 6.03
C GLU A 109 -21.83 -25.89 6.73
N GLU A 110 -20.93 -25.26 5.97
CA GLU A 110 -20.31 -24.01 6.37
C GLU A 110 -21.39 -22.93 6.48
N PRO A 111 -21.38 -22.10 7.54
CA PRO A 111 -22.34 -21.03 7.67
C PRO A 111 -21.96 -19.90 6.69
N VAL A 112 -22.67 -19.86 5.57
CA VAL A 112 -22.98 -18.66 4.76
C VAL A 112 -21.84 -17.64 4.57
N LEU A 113 -20.72 -18.06 3.97
CA LEU A 113 -19.80 -17.16 3.26
C LEU A 113 -20.03 -17.36 1.76
N LEU A 114 -21.02 -16.65 1.23
CA LEU A 114 -21.28 -16.60 -0.22
C LEU A 114 -20.03 -16.00 -0.91
N SER A 115 -19.33 -16.84 -1.69
CA SER A 115 -18.39 -16.49 -2.77
C SER A 115 -17.23 -15.54 -2.48
N ALA A 116 -16.63 -15.55 -1.28
CA ALA A 116 -15.42 -14.77 -1.05
C ALA A 116 -14.24 -15.35 -1.84
N THR A 117 -13.63 -14.52 -2.69
CA THR A 117 -12.39 -14.89 -3.39
C THR A 117 -11.22 -14.98 -2.40
N GLU A 118 -10.18 -15.75 -2.73
CA GLU A 118 -8.97 -15.91 -1.90
C GLU A 118 -8.38 -14.56 -1.40
N PRO A 119 -8.23 -13.51 -2.25
CA PRO A 119 -7.74 -12.22 -1.79
C PRO A 119 -8.67 -11.54 -0.77
N SER A 120 -9.98 -11.61 -0.99
CA SER A 120 -10.98 -10.97 -0.14
C SER A 120 -11.13 -11.67 1.20
N HIS A 121 -11.02 -13.00 1.22
CA HIS A 121 -10.95 -13.78 2.46
C HIS A 121 -9.73 -13.39 3.30
N LYS A 122 -8.55 -13.24 2.66
CA LYS A 122 -7.34 -12.76 3.34
C LYS A 122 -7.53 -11.37 3.96
N ALA A 123 -8.20 -10.45 3.27
CA ALA A 123 -8.50 -9.12 3.81
C ALA A 123 -9.41 -9.18 5.04
N LEU A 124 -10.50 -9.95 4.95
CA LEU A 124 -11.46 -10.13 6.04
C LEU A 124 -10.83 -10.76 7.29
N ILE A 125 -10.04 -11.84 7.13
CA ILE A 125 -9.32 -12.46 8.24
C ILE A 125 -8.39 -11.46 8.93
N ASN A 126 -7.63 -10.68 8.15
CA ASN A 126 -6.71 -9.71 8.74
C ASN A 126 -7.44 -8.56 9.43
N ALA A 127 -8.58 -8.10 8.89
CA ALA A 127 -9.42 -7.10 9.58
C ALA A 127 -9.92 -7.63 10.93
N ARG A 128 -10.40 -8.87 10.96
CA ARG A 128 -10.87 -9.51 12.19
C ARG A 128 -9.76 -9.78 13.20
N LEU A 129 -8.60 -10.26 12.76
CA LEU A 129 -7.43 -10.46 13.62
C LEU A 129 -6.88 -9.14 14.17
N TYR A 130 -6.95 -8.06 13.39
CA TYR A 130 -6.59 -6.72 13.88
C TYR A 130 -7.48 -6.31 15.06
N ALA A 131 -8.80 -6.47 14.93
CA ALA A 131 -9.74 -6.19 16.00
C ALA A 131 -9.55 -7.12 17.21
N MET A 132 -9.25 -8.41 16.98
CA MET A 132 -8.93 -9.36 18.04
C MET A 132 -7.64 -8.97 18.79
N GLY A 133 -6.63 -8.49 18.06
CA GLY A 133 -5.40 -7.95 18.63
C GLY A 133 -5.67 -6.77 19.54
N ASP A 134 -6.57 -5.86 19.16
CA ASP A 134 -7.00 -4.75 20.02
C ASP A 134 -7.79 -5.23 21.25
N LYS A 135 -8.80 -6.09 21.04
CA LYS A 135 -9.66 -6.67 22.09
C LYS A 135 -8.86 -7.33 23.22
N TYR A 136 -7.82 -8.08 22.86
CA TYR A 136 -6.98 -8.82 23.81
C TYR A 136 -5.66 -8.12 24.17
N GLY A 137 -5.43 -6.90 23.67
CA GLY A 137 -4.21 -6.13 23.93
C GLY A 137 -2.94 -6.78 23.37
N ILE A 138 -3.04 -7.51 22.26
CA ILE A 138 -1.95 -8.19 21.58
C ILE A 138 -1.40 -7.29 20.46
N GLU A 139 -0.58 -6.31 20.83
CA GLU A 139 -0.07 -5.29 19.91
C GLU A 139 0.70 -5.88 18.71
N SER A 140 1.43 -6.99 18.94
CA SER A 140 2.18 -7.67 17.89
C SER A 140 1.28 -8.32 16.83
N LEU A 141 0.13 -8.86 17.24
CA LEU A 141 -0.88 -9.41 16.33
C LEU A 141 -1.56 -8.29 15.56
N LYS A 142 -1.96 -7.22 16.27
CA LYS A 142 -2.56 -6.02 15.66
C LYS A 142 -1.66 -5.44 14.56
N THR A 143 -0.38 -5.27 14.85
CA THR A 143 0.62 -4.77 13.87
C THR A 143 0.82 -5.73 12.69
N LEU A 144 0.90 -7.04 12.95
CA LEU A 144 1.04 -8.04 11.90
C LEU A 144 -0.16 -8.03 10.94
N SER A 145 -1.38 -8.07 11.48
CA SER A 145 -2.61 -8.06 10.70
C SER A 145 -2.76 -6.78 9.89
N GLN A 146 -2.37 -5.63 10.43
CA GLN A 146 -2.34 -4.37 9.68
C GLN A 146 -1.38 -4.44 8.49
N THR A 147 -0.19 -5.01 8.71
CA THR A 147 0.84 -5.15 7.66
C THR A 147 0.36 -6.08 6.54
N GLU A 148 -0.25 -7.22 6.89
CA GLU A 148 -0.82 -8.14 5.90
C GLU A 148 -2.01 -7.53 5.15
N PHE A 149 -2.83 -6.71 5.82
CA PHE A 149 -3.91 -5.98 5.20
C PHE A 149 -3.39 -4.90 4.22
N ASP A 150 -2.33 -4.17 4.58
CA ASP A 150 -1.67 -3.20 3.70
C ASP A 150 -1.03 -3.88 2.47
N ASN A 151 -0.40 -5.04 2.69
CA ASN A 151 0.12 -5.88 1.61
C ASN A 151 -1.00 -6.33 0.67
N TRP A 152 -2.16 -6.73 1.19
CA TRP A 152 -3.32 -7.04 0.36
C TRP A 152 -3.79 -5.81 -0.43
N ALA A 153 -3.99 -4.67 0.24
CA ALA A 153 -4.48 -3.43 -0.37
C ALA A 153 -3.56 -2.90 -1.48
N THR A 154 -2.25 -3.10 -1.34
CA THR A 154 -1.26 -2.70 -2.34
C THR A 154 -1.27 -3.59 -3.60
N ASN A 155 -1.68 -4.86 -3.47
CA ASN A 155 -1.58 -5.85 -4.55
C ASN A 155 -2.94 -6.23 -5.17
N VAL A 156 -4.05 -5.83 -4.57
CA VAL A 156 -5.39 -6.15 -5.07
C VAL A 156 -5.71 -5.38 -6.35
N ASP A 157 -6.26 -6.06 -7.36
CA ASP A 157 -6.91 -5.39 -8.48
C ASP A 157 -8.32 -4.97 -8.06
N ALA A 158 -8.44 -3.72 -7.60
CA ALA A 158 -9.73 -3.19 -7.15
C ALA A 158 -10.82 -3.21 -8.22
N THR A 159 -10.46 -3.31 -9.51
CA THR A 159 -11.43 -3.43 -10.61
C THR A 159 -12.04 -4.81 -10.69
N GLU A 160 -11.23 -5.84 -10.45
CA GLU A 160 -11.64 -7.25 -10.49
C GLU A 160 -12.43 -7.64 -9.23
N TYR A 161 -11.98 -7.17 -8.06
CA TYR A 161 -12.52 -7.56 -6.75
C TYR A 161 -13.48 -6.53 -6.14
N ILE A 162 -14.01 -5.60 -6.94
CA ILE A 162 -14.84 -4.48 -6.44
C ILE A 162 -16.09 -4.95 -5.68
N ASP A 163 -16.66 -6.10 -6.07
CA ASP A 163 -17.89 -6.62 -5.48
C ASP A 163 -17.68 -7.21 -4.07
N ASP A 164 -16.43 -7.52 -3.71
CA ASP A 164 -16.05 -8.03 -2.38
C ASP A 164 -15.74 -6.91 -1.38
N PHE A 165 -15.40 -5.70 -1.87
CA PHE A 165 -15.05 -4.55 -1.04
C PHE A 165 -16.15 -4.16 -0.03
N PRO A 166 -17.45 -4.18 -0.36
CA PRO A 166 -18.52 -3.88 0.59
C PRO A 166 -18.40 -4.66 1.91
N ALA A 167 -18.13 -5.97 1.84
CA ALA A 167 -17.98 -6.81 3.03
C ALA A 167 -16.73 -6.45 3.84
N ILE A 168 -15.62 -6.13 3.16
CA ILE A 168 -14.36 -5.74 3.80
C ILE A 168 -14.52 -4.38 4.51
N ILE A 169 -15.17 -3.41 3.87
CA ILE A 169 -15.42 -2.10 4.45
C ILE A 169 -16.32 -2.23 5.69
N ASP A 170 -17.40 -3.00 5.57
CA ASP A 170 -18.34 -3.24 6.67
C ASP A 170 -17.62 -3.89 7.86
N GLU A 171 -16.79 -4.91 7.62
CA GLU A 171 -15.98 -5.55 8.66
C GLU A 171 -15.03 -4.55 9.33
N VAL A 172 -14.26 -3.77 8.57
CA VAL A 172 -13.29 -2.79 9.12
C VAL A 172 -14.00 -1.75 9.98
N TYR A 173 -15.11 -1.17 9.50
CA TYR A 173 -15.81 -0.11 10.23
C TYR A 173 -16.65 -0.61 11.41
N ARG A 174 -17.11 -1.87 11.40
CA ARG A 174 -17.80 -2.48 12.56
C ARG A 174 -16.86 -3.00 13.63
N SER A 175 -15.70 -3.49 13.24
CA SER A 175 -14.74 -4.13 14.17
C SER A 175 -13.73 -3.15 14.77
N THR A 176 -13.63 -1.92 14.24
CA THR A 176 -12.73 -0.89 14.76
C THR A 176 -13.48 0.36 15.20
N PRO A 177 -13.16 0.97 16.37
CA PRO A 177 -13.77 2.22 16.81
C PRO A 177 -13.22 3.43 16.01
N ASP A 178 -13.92 4.56 16.05
CA ASP A 178 -13.61 5.74 15.21
C ASP A 178 -12.24 6.38 15.44
N ASN A 179 -11.68 6.20 16.63
CA ASN A 179 -10.34 6.66 16.97
C ASN A 179 -9.25 5.73 16.44
N ASP A 180 -9.58 4.50 16.07
CA ASP A 180 -8.65 3.58 15.45
C ASP A 180 -8.53 3.88 13.96
N ARG A 181 -7.35 4.36 13.57
CA ARG A 181 -7.04 4.77 12.20
C ARG A 181 -6.29 3.71 11.40
N GLY A 182 -5.89 2.59 12.02
CA GLY A 182 -4.91 1.68 11.41
C GLY A 182 -5.36 1.10 10.07
N LEU A 183 -6.48 0.37 10.06
CA LEU A 183 -7.04 -0.19 8.83
C LEU A 183 -7.79 0.86 7.99
N ARG A 184 -8.43 1.83 8.64
CA ARG A 184 -9.19 2.90 7.96
C ARG A 184 -8.28 3.77 7.08
N ASP A 185 -7.06 4.08 7.53
CA ASP A 185 -6.08 4.85 6.76
C ASP A 185 -5.50 4.10 5.56
N ILE A 186 -5.65 2.77 5.49
CA ILE A 186 -5.30 1.95 4.32
C ILE A 186 -6.48 1.91 3.33
N LEU A 187 -7.68 1.67 3.86
CA LEU A 187 -8.90 1.48 3.07
C LEU A 187 -9.38 2.78 2.40
N VAL A 188 -9.28 3.94 3.06
CA VAL A 188 -9.73 5.22 2.49
C VAL A 188 -8.96 5.61 1.23
N PRO A 189 -7.61 5.59 1.20
CA PRO A 189 -6.86 5.77 -0.04
C PRO A 189 -7.23 4.76 -1.12
N LEU A 190 -7.36 3.47 -0.77
CA LEU A 190 -7.71 2.43 -1.73
C LEU A 190 -9.05 2.72 -2.44
N ILE A 191 -10.06 3.16 -1.70
CA ILE A 191 -11.37 3.52 -2.28
C ILE A 191 -11.25 4.81 -3.12
N VAL A 192 -10.51 5.81 -2.64
CA VAL A 192 -10.35 7.10 -3.34
C VAL A 192 -9.59 6.93 -4.66
N ASP A 193 -8.55 6.12 -4.68
CA ASP A 193 -7.75 5.85 -5.87
C ASP A 193 -8.53 5.05 -6.92
N ASN A 194 -9.58 4.33 -6.48
CA ASN A 194 -10.49 3.56 -7.33
C ASN A 194 -11.91 4.16 -7.39
N ALA A 195 -12.05 5.46 -7.10
CA ALA A 195 -13.36 6.12 -6.92
C ALA A 195 -14.29 5.99 -8.14
N GLU A 196 -13.75 5.99 -9.36
CA GLU A 196 -14.58 5.88 -10.57
C GLU A 196 -15.26 4.52 -10.67
N VAL A 197 -14.56 3.44 -10.32
CA VAL A 197 -15.09 2.07 -10.32
C VAL A 197 -16.03 1.90 -9.12
N ALA A 198 -15.61 2.38 -7.96
CA ALA A 198 -16.37 2.41 -6.72
C ALA A 198 -17.77 3.01 -6.89
N LEU A 199 -17.89 4.16 -7.55
CA LEU A 199 -19.18 4.85 -7.77
C LEU A 199 -20.10 4.15 -8.77
N LYS A 200 -19.60 3.18 -9.55
CA LYS A 200 -20.41 2.36 -10.46
C LYS A 200 -20.95 1.11 -9.77
N SER A 201 -20.34 0.68 -8.66
CA SER A 201 -20.81 -0.47 -7.86
C SER A 201 -21.93 -0.04 -6.91
N GLN A 202 -23.09 -0.68 -7.05
CA GLN A 202 -24.22 -0.40 -6.16
C GLN A 202 -23.93 -0.88 -4.73
N GLY A 203 -23.35 -2.07 -4.57
CA GLY A 203 -23.04 -2.61 -3.24
C GLY A 203 -22.07 -1.73 -2.47
N LEU A 204 -21.11 -1.11 -3.17
CA LEU A 204 -20.19 -0.18 -2.54
C LEU A 204 -20.89 1.14 -2.16
N CYS A 205 -21.75 1.67 -3.04
CA CYS A 205 -22.58 2.83 -2.71
C CYS A 205 -23.45 2.58 -1.47
N ASP A 206 -24.04 1.38 -1.36
CA ASP A 206 -24.88 1.01 -0.22
C ASP A 206 -24.09 0.97 1.09
N VAL A 207 -22.88 0.38 1.08
CA VAL A 207 -22.01 0.37 2.26
C VAL A 207 -21.50 1.75 2.63
N LEU A 208 -21.20 2.61 1.65
CA LEU A 208 -20.86 4.01 1.92
C LEU A 208 -21.99 4.74 2.65
N LEU A 209 -23.27 4.41 2.39
CA LEU A 209 -24.41 4.99 3.09
C LEU A 209 -24.54 4.50 4.54
N LEU A 210 -23.99 3.34 4.88
CA LEU A 210 -23.98 2.81 6.25
C LEU A 210 -22.99 3.56 7.15
N PHE A 211 -21.92 4.12 6.59
CA PHE A 211 -20.83 4.76 7.33
C PHE A 211 -20.62 6.21 6.88
N PRO A 212 -21.38 7.20 7.41
CA PRO A 212 -21.24 8.61 7.07
C PRO A 212 -19.82 9.17 7.32
N GLU A 213 -19.13 8.67 8.34
CA GLU A 213 -17.75 9.00 8.65
C GLU A 213 -16.79 8.65 7.51
N LEU A 214 -16.95 7.48 6.89
CA LEU A 214 -16.18 7.06 5.72
C LEU A 214 -16.42 8.03 4.54
N GLN A 215 -17.66 8.45 4.30
CA GLN A 215 -17.96 9.43 3.25
C GLN A 215 -17.24 10.76 3.49
N MET A 216 -17.24 11.23 4.74
CA MET A 216 -16.57 12.47 5.10
C MET A 216 -15.05 12.35 4.97
N GLU A 217 -14.48 11.20 5.28
CA GLU A 217 -13.05 10.92 5.10
C GLU A 217 -12.66 10.88 3.63
N ILE A 218 -13.42 10.19 2.79
CA ILE A 218 -13.26 10.18 1.34
C ILE A 218 -13.32 11.61 0.79
N LEU A 219 -14.33 12.40 1.19
CA LEU A 219 -14.48 13.78 0.75
C LEU A 219 -13.27 14.64 1.16
N ARG A 220 -12.83 14.54 2.41
CA ARG A 220 -11.62 15.25 2.89
C ARG A 220 -10.39 14.85 2.09
N ARG A 221 -10.22 13.56 1.82
CA ARG A 221 -9.08 13.03 1.05
C ARG A 221 -9.09 13.53 -0.40
N VAL A 222 -10.24 13.54 -1.05
CA VAL A 222 -10.42 14.07 -2.41
C VAL A 222 -10.12 15.56 -2.47
N VAL A 223 -10.64 16.35 -1.52
CA VAL A 223 -10.36 17.80 -1.44
C VAL A 223 -8.87 18.07 -1.25
N LYS A 224 -8.22 17.32 -0.35
CA LYS A 224 -6.77 17.41 -0.13
C LYS A 224 -5.98 17.06 -1.39
N SER A 225 -6.31 15.94 -2.05
CA SER A 225 -5.66 15.51 -3.30
C SER A 225 -5.79 16.56 -4.40
N ARG A 226 -6.98 17.16 -4.57
CA ARG A 226 -7.21 18.27 -5.50
C ARG A 226 -6.33 19.48 -5.19
N ALA A 227 -6.24 19.88 -3.92
CA ALA A 227 -5.40 21.01 -3.52
C ALA A 227 -3.91 20.74 -3.80
N ASP A 228 -3.43 19.53 -3.52
CA ASP A 228 -2.07 19.11 -3.79
C ASP A 228 -1.76 19.11 -5.30
N LEU A 229 -2.69 18.61 -6.13
CA LEU A 229 -2.57 18.67 -7.60
C LEU A 229 -2.54 20.09 -8.14
N LEU A 230 -3.40 20.98 -7.62
CA LEU A 230 -3.41 22.39 -8.00
C LEU A 230 -2.08 23.07 -7.66
N ASN A 231 -1.55 22.80 -6.46
CA ASN A 231 -0.25 23.34 -6.05
C ASN A 231 0.88 22.84 -6.96
N ARG A 232 0.89 21.54 -7.29
CA ARG A 232 1.86 20.96 -8.25
C ARG A 232 1.74 21.60 -9.64
N LEU A 233 0.52 21.84 -10.13
CA LEU A 233 0.31 22.50 -11.42
C LEU A 233 0.81 23.95 -11.41
N ILE A 234 0.56 24.69 -10.32
CA ILE A 234 1.04 26.06 -10.17
C ILE A 234 2.57 26.11 -10.13
N THR A 235 3.23 25.16 -9.47
CA THR A 235 4.70 25.13 -9.42
C THR A 235 5.29 24.77 -10.78
N THR A 236 4.78 23.74 -11.47
CA THR A 236 5.28 23.36 -12.81
C THR A 236 5.04 24.43 -13.87
N THR A 237 3.91 25.14 -13.82
CA THR A 237 3.65 26.25 -14.74
C THR A 237 4.57 27.45 -14.48
N LYS A 238 4.91 27.73 -13.22
CA LYS A 238 5.90 28.76 -12.87
C LYS A 238 7.29 28.39 -13.35
N THR A 239 7.73 27.14 -13.17
CA THR A 239 9.04 26.67 -13.65
C THR A 239 9.10 26.70 -15.17
N GLY A 240 8.09 26.18 -15.87
CA GLY A 240 8.03 26.23 -17.34
C GLY A 240 8.02 27.65 -17.91
N LYS A 241 7.35 28.61 -17.24
CA LYS A 241 7.43 30.04 -17.63
C LYS A 241 8.84 30.60 -17.47
N LYS A 242 9.56 30.22 -16.41
CA LYS A 242 10.94 30.65 -16.19
C LYS A 242 11.89 30.07 -17.25
N GLU A 243 11.79 28.77 -17.51
CA GLU A 243 12.57 28.08 -18.53
C GLU A 243 12.31 28.65 -19.93
N GLY A 244 11.04 28.92 -20.27
CA GLY A 244 10.67 29.58 -21.52
C GLY A 244 11.25 30.99 -21.65
N ALA A 245 11.33 31.76 -20.56
CA ALA A 245 11.97 33.07 -20.55
C ALA A 245 13.49 32.99 -20.72
N GLU A 246 14.14 31.97 -20.15
CA GLU A 246 15.57 31.70 -20.33
C GLU A 246 15.88 31.28 -21.77
N TYR A 247 15.06 30.38 -22.34
CA TYR A 247 15.16 29.98 -23.74
C TYR A 247 14.97 31.17 -24.69
N LYS A 248 14.00 32.05 -24.42
CA LYS A 248 13.80 33.27 -25.21
C LYS A 248 15.05 34.16 -25.23
N LYS A 249 15.68 34.40 -24.07
CA LYS A 249 16.93 35.17 -23.97
C LYS A 249 18.09 34.50 -24.71
N TYR A 250 18.12 33.18 -24.74
CA TYR A 250 19.11 32.43 -25.50
C TYR A 250 18.92 32.65 -27.01
N VAL A 251 17.69 32.53 -27.52
CA VAL A 251 17.37 32.77 -28.93
C VAL A 251 17.72 34.21 -29.34
N GLU A 252 17.32 35.21 -28.56
CA GLU A 252 17.66 36.62 -28.81
C GLU A 252 19.18 36.86 -28.90
N ARG A 253 19.97 36.15 -28.07
CA ARG A 253 21.43 36.22 -28.12
C ARG A 253 21.98 35.58 -29.39
N VAL A 254 21.49 34.40 -29.78
CA VAL A 254 21.91 33.72 -31.00
C VAL A 254 21.61 34.59 -32.23
N ASP A 255 20.40 35.16 -32.31
CA ASP A 255 20.03 36.08 -33.38
C ASP A 255 20.96 37.29 -33.44
N SER A 256 21.27 37.91 -32.30
CA SER A 256 22.25 39.01 -32.23
C SER A 256 23.61 38.58 -32.77
N THR A 257 24.14 37.44 -32.33
CA THR A 257 25.44 36.96 -32.83
C THR A 257 25.42 36.62 -34.32
N MET A 258 24.29 36.14 -34.84
CA MET A 258 24.12 35.88 -36.27
C MET A 258 24.17 37.18 -37.06
N THR A 259 23.45 38.21 -36.62
CA THR A 259 23.49 39.52 -37.28
C THR A 259 24.89 40.14 -37.27
N GLU A 260 25.64 40.03 -36.16
CA GLU A 260 27.04 40.47 -36.09
C GLU A 260 27.91 39.73 -37.11
N LEU A 261 27.75 38.41 -37.23
CA LEU A 261 28.51 37.58 -38.17
C LEU A 261 28.19 37.94 -39.63
N GLU A 262 26.91 38.16 -39.95
CA GLU A 262 26.47 38.64 -41.26
C GLU A 262 27.07 40.01 -41.60
N THR A 263 27.06 40.96 -40.66
CA THR A 263 27.69 42.28 -40.88
C THR A 263 29.20 42.20 -41.09
N ALA A 264 29.89 41.35 -40.32
CA ALA A 264 31.32 41.12 -40.48
C ALA A 264 31.65 40.50 -41.84
N PHE A 265 30.83 39.55 -42.30
CA PHE A 265 30.97 38.94 -43.62
C PHE A 265 30.78 39.96 -44.75
N LEU A 266 29.77 40.83 -44.65
CA LEU A 266 29.54 41.94 -45.58
C LEU A 266 30.74 42.89 -45.65
N GLU A 267 31.29 43.31 -44.51
CA GLU A 267 32.47 44.17 -44.45
C GLU A 267 33.72 43.51 -45.03
N LEU A 268 33.93 42.21 -44.75
CA LEU A 268 35.01 41.44 -45.37
C LEU A 268 34.85 41.37 -46.89
N GLY A 269 33.62 41.15 -47.38
CA GLY A 269 33.27 41.17 -48.79
C GLY A 269 33.61 42.51 -49.45
N LYS A 270 33.20 43.64 -48.84
CA LYS A 270 33.54 44.99 -49.32
C LYS A 270 35.05 45.21 -49.39
N LYS A 271 35.80 44.84 -48.35
CA LYS A 271 37.27 44.93 -48.33
C LYS A 271 37.93 44.11 -49.43
N ALA A 272 37.47 42.87 -49.66
CA ALA A 272 37.98 42.00 -50.71
C ALA A 272 37.73 42.58 -52.12
N VAL A 273 36.54 43.14 -52.37
CA VAL A 273 36.23 43.85 -53.62
C VAL A 273 37.15 45.09 -53.78
N GLY A 274 37.34 45.88 -52.72
CA GLY A 274 38.24 47.03 -52.72
C GLY A 274 39.69 46.67 -53.05
N LEU A 275 40.24 45.63 -52.42
CA LEU A 275 41.57 45.09 -52.73
C LEU A 275 41.67 44.60 -54.18
N SER A 276 40.66 43.89 -54.67
CA SER A 276 40.59 43.44 -56.07
C SER A 276 40.63 44.62 -57.05
N MET A 277 39.90 45.71 -56.78
CA MET A 277 39.95 46.94 -57.58
C MET A 277 41.31 47.64 -57.53
N ALA A 278 41.95 47.69 -56.36
CA ALA A 278 43.29 48.29 -56.20
C ALA A 278 44.37 47.53 -56.99
N VAL A 279 44.36 46.19 -56.92
CA VAL A 279 45.27 45.34 -57.70
C VAL A 279 45.04 45.52 -59.21
N ARG A 280 43.78 45.68 -59.66
CA ARG A 280 43.46 45.95 -61.07
C ARG A 280 44.02 47.28 -61.57
N LYS A 281 44.04 48.34 -60.76
CA LYS A 281 44.66 49.63 -61.15
C LYS A 281 46.16 49.50 -61.46
N GLY A 282 46.83 48.47 -60.94
CA GLY A 282 48.24 48.17 -61.21
C GLY A 282 48.50 47.02 -62.19
N SER A 283 47.47 46.37 -62.76
CA SER A 283 47.61 45.12 -63.53
C SER A 283 46.78 45.11 -64.82
N LYS A 284 47.34 44.61 -65.94
CA LYS A 284 46.66 44.49 -67.25
C LYS A 284 45.68 43.29 -67.38
N ARG A 285 45.20 42.71 -66.27
CA ARG A 285 44.36 41.49 -66.28
C ARG A 285 42.86 41.82 -66.37
N GLU A 286 42.14 41.12 -67.25
CA GLU A 286 40.68 41.24 -67.40
C GLU A 286 39.89 40.68 -66.21
N SER A 287 38.72 41.27 -65.95
CA SER A 287 37.90 41.01 -64.77
C SER A 287 37.13 39.69 -64.87
N SER A 288 37.24 38.84 -63.83
CA SER A 288 36.31 37.73 -63.63
C SER A 288 34.88 38.24 -63.35
N TYR A 289 33.88 37.59 -63.96
CA TYR A 289 32.46 37.94 -63.89
C TYR A 289 31.93 37.99 -62.44
N LEU A 290 32.44 37.11 -61.57
CA LEU A 290 32.08 37.04 -60.15
C LEU A 290 32.40 38.32 -59.40
N TRP A 291 33.55 38.95 -59.65
CA TRP A 291 33.95 40.17 -58.96
C TRP A 291 33.16 41.40 -59.43
N ASN A 292 32.77 41.45 -60.70
CA ASN A 292 31.88 42.49 -61.22
C ASN A 292 30.43 42.31 -60.75
N MET A 293 30.01 41.08 -60.48
CA MET A 293 28.71 40.80 -59.87
C MET A 293 28.72 41.19 -58.39
N MET A 294 29.72 40.75 -57.63
CA MET A 294 29.88 41.10 -56.21
C MET A 294 30.03 42.61 -55.99
N GLY A 295 30.78 43.31 -56.84
CA GLY A 295 30.91 44.77 -56.76
C GLY A 295 29.63 45.56 -57.05
N ARG A 296 28.62 44.96 -57.72
CA ARG A 296 27.30 45.56 -57.94
C ARG A 296 26.31 45.31 -56.80
N TYR A 297 26.55 44.30 -55.97
CA TYR A 297 25.67 43.93 -54.86
C TYR A 297 26.20 44.37 -53.48
N LEU A 298 27.49 44.70 -53.35
CA LEU A 298 28.15 45.04 -52.08
C LEU A 298 28.52 46.53 -51.92
N VAL A 299 28.36 47.34 -52.97
CA VAL A 299 28.56 48.81 -52.98
C VAL A 299 27.21 49.48 -53.15
#